data_AF-A0A9P5PRA2-F1
#
_entry.id   AF-A0A9P5PRA2-F1
#
_cell.length_a   1.000
_cell.length_b   1.000
_cell.length_c   1.000
_cell.angle_alpha   90.00
_cell.angle_beta   90.00
_cell.angle_gamma   90.00
#
_symmetry.space_group_name_H-M   'P 1'
#
loop_
_entity.id
_entity.type
_entity.pdbx_description
1 polymer ?
#
loop_
_entity_poly.entity_id
_entity_poly.type
_entity_poly.pdbx_seq_one_letter_code
_entity_poly.pdbx_strand_id
1 'polypeptide(L)'
;MSWTPRVGTCTAAHLPLDAEDLCKRAFFCLAYCMKWENIPAKLIINVDEKRAFTLLVGSSASGDILPFQAVWAGKTEKSLPSKDAPGMTEALQRGFHFTFAASEKKTMKEYIEDILIPYVKDIIASDPGLDDDQKAVFYIGVYPVHPGIILIFVPANCMGKVYRKRIQSVGGVFDK
;
A
#
# COMPACT_ATOMS: atom_id res chain seq x y z
N MET A 1 -5.76 -27.14 17.95
CA MET A 1 -5.26 -26.34 16.82
C MET A 1 -3.88 -25.83 17.17
N SER A 2 -2.83 -26.43 16.60
CA SER A 2 -1.42 -26.08 16.82
C SER A 2 -1.01 -24.93 15.90
N TRP A 3 -0.78 -23.74 16.46
CA TRP A 3 -0.21 -22.61 15.72
C TRP A 3 1.24 -22.41 16.12
N THR A 4 2.11 -22.26 15.13
CA THR A 4 3.54 -21.90 15.32
C THR A 4 3.73 -20.42 14.99
N PRO A 5 4.35 -19.61 15.87
CA PRO A 5 4.70 -18.23 15.55
C PRO A 5 5.72 -18.21 14.40
N ARG A 6 5.43 -17.47 13.32
CA ARG A 6 6.43 -17.17 12.30
C ARG A 6 7.03 -15.80 12.58
N VAL A 7 8.36 -15.76 12.64
CA VAL A 7 9.16 -14.52 12.72
C VAL A 7 9.34 -13.99 11.30
N GLY A 8 9.16 -12.68 11.09
CA GLY A 8 9.43 -12.06 9.80
C GLY A 8 10.91 -12.08 9.47
N THR A 9 11.28 -12.47 8.25
CA THR A 9 12.66 -12.41 7.76
C THR A 9 12.98 -10.98 7.35
N CYS A 10 13.50 -10.18 8.29
CA CYS A 10 14.17 -8.92 7.96
C CYS A 10 15.67 -9.19 7.81
N THR A 11 16.06 -9.76 6.68
CA THR A 11 17.44 -9.70 6.21
C THR A 11 17.37 -9.12 4.82
N ALA A 12 17.87 -7.90 4.64
CA ALA A 12 18.18 -7.41 3.30
C ALA A 12 19.14 -8.45 2.70
N ALA A 13 18.71 -9.15 1.66
CA ALA A 13 19.50 -10.21 1.09
C ALA A 13 20.84 -9.60 0.64
N HIS A 14 21.94 -10.00 1.29
CA HIS A 14 23.26 -9.80 0.69
C HIS A 14 23.22 -10.48 -0.67
N LEU A 15 23.65 -9.77 -1.71
CA LEU A 15 23.82 -10.38 -3.02
C LEU A 15 24.73 -11.62 -2.85
N PRO A 16 24.37 -12.77 -3.43
CA PRO A 16 25.23 -13.93 -3.37
C PRO A 16 26.58 -13.59 -4.05
N LEU A 17 27.65 -14.26 -3.64
CA LEU A 17 29.00 -13.98 -4.16
C LEU A 17 29.10 -14.17 -5.68
N ASP A 18 28.23 -15.00 -6.27
CA ASP A 18 28.12 -15.30 -7.69
C ASP A 18 26.96 -14.56 -8.39
N ALA A 19 26.44 -13.48 -7.79
CA ALA A 19 25.29 -12.72 -8.33
C ALA A 19 25.50 -12.30 -9.79
N GLU A 20 26.72 -11.92 -10.18
CA GLU A 20 27.03 -11.54 -11.56
C GLU A 20 26.84 -12.71 -12.53
N ASP A 21 27.31 -13.91 -12.17
CA ASP A 21 27.16 -15.11 -12.98
C ASP A 21 25.71 -15.57 -13.04
N LEU A 22 24.98 -15.49 -11.92
CA LEU A 22 23.54 -15.76 -11.88
C LEU A 22 22.75 -14.81 -12.78
N CYS A 23 23.05 -13.51 -12.74
CA CYS A 23 22.44 -12.51 -13.62
C CYS A 23 22.74 -12.78 -15.09
N LYS A 24 24.01 -13.09 -15.44
CA LYS A 24 24.40 -13.45 -16.81
C LYS A 24 23.67 -14.71 -17.29
N ARG A 25 23.58 -15.75 -16.45
CA ARG A 25 22.84 -16.99 -16.76
C ARG A 25 21.36 -16.71 -16.98
N ALA A 26 20.72 -15.95 -16.10
CA ALA A 26 19.32 -15.57 -16.24
C ALA A 26 19.06 -14.80 -17.53
N PHE A 27 19.93 -13.86 -17.89
CA PHE A 27 19.87 -13.13 -19.15
C PHE A 27 19.96 -14.05 -20.37
N PHE A 28 20.91 -14.99 -20.38
CA PHE A 28 21.03 -15.95 -21.48
C PHE A 28 19.86 -16.93 -21.55
N CYS A 29 19.34 -17.40 -20.42
CA CYS A 29 18.12 -18.21 -20.37
C CYS A 29 16.94 -17.45 -20.97
N LEU A 30 16.76 -16.18 -20.60
CA LEU A 30 15.71 -15.33 -21.17
C LEU A 30 15.87 -15.17 -22.69
N ALA A 31 17.07 -14.82 -23.16
CA ALA A 31 17.36 -14.65 -24.59
C ALA A 31 17.14 -15.95 -25.38
N TYR A 32 17.53 -17.09 -24.80
CA TYR A 32 17.29 -18.40 -25.39
C TYR A 32 15.80 -18.72 -25.50
N CYS A 33 15.03 -18.55 -24.42
CA CYS A 33 13.58 -18.73 -24.43
C CYS A 33 12.91 -17.80 -25.45
N MET A 34 13.30 -16.52 -25.50
CA MET A 34 12.79 -15.56 -26.48
C MET A 34 13.03 -16.02 -27.92
N LYS A 35 14.24 -16.52 -28.21
CA LYS A 35 14.60 -17.00 -29.55
C LYS A 35 13.90 -18.31 -29.92
N TRP A 36 13.92 -19.28 -29.01
CA TRP A 36 13.46 -20.66 -29.29
C TRP A 36 11.94 -20.76 -29.33
N GLU A 37 11.26 -20.08 -28.40
CA GLU A 37 9.79 -20.06 -28.31
C GLU A 37 9.17 -18.88 -29.06
N ASN A 38 9.99 -18.09 -29.77
CA ASN A 38 9.57 -16.89 -30.51
C ASN A 38 8.75 -15.91 -29.64
N ILE A 39 9.18 -15.70 -28.39
CA ILE A 39 8.49 -14.82 -27.44
C ILE A 39 8.85 -13.37 -27.75
N PRO A 40 7.89 -12.52 -28.17
CA PRO A 40 8.16 -11.12 -28.43
C PRO A 40 8.45 -10.38 -27.12
N ALA A 41 9.35 -9.39 -27.16
CA ALA A 41 9.77 -8.62 -25.98
C ALA A 41 8.61 -8.00 -25.17
N LYS A 42 7.50 -7.65 -25.84
CA LYS A 42 6.28 -7.12 -25.20
C LYS A 42 5.58 -8.12 -24.26
N LEU A 43 5.89 -9.41 -24.34
CA LEU A 43 5.35 -10.46 -23.48
C LEU A 43 6.32 -10.85 -22.35
N ILE A 44 7.44 -10.13 -22.21
CA ILE A 44 8.32 -10.29 -21.05
C ILE A 44 7.78 -9.41 -19.92
N ILE A 45 7.21 -10.06 -18.91
CA ILE A 45 6.51 -9.41 -17.80
C ILE A 45 7.45 -9.30 -16.59
N ASN A 46 7.33 -8.21 -15.82
CA ASN A 46 8.07 -7.97 -14.56
C ASN A 46 9.61 -7.95 -14.66
N VAL A 47 10.18 -7.69 -15.84
CA VAL A 47 11.66 -7.60 -16.00
C VAL A 47 12.23 -6.24 -15.59
N ASP A 48 11.39 -5.20 -15.62
CA ASP A 48 11.79 -3.83 -15.29
C ASP A 48 11.43 -3.51 -13.85
N GLU A 49 12.42 -3.58 -12.95
CA GLU A 49 12.28 -3.22 -11.54
C GLU A 49 11.71 -1.81 -11.35
N LYS A 50 11.97 -0.88 -12.28
CA LYS A 50 11.46 0.50 -12.20
C LYS A 50 9.93 0.59 -12.37
N ARG A 51 9.32 -0.47 -12.88
CA ARG A 51 7.86 -0.62 -13.07
C ARG A 51 7.22 -1.49 -11.99
N ALA A 52 7.99 -1.95 -11.00
CA ALA A 52 7.40 -2.51 -9.79
C ALA A 52 6.68 -1.41 -9.02
N PHE A 53 5.55 -1.75 -8.40
CA PHE A 53 4.80 -0.84 -7.55
C PHE A 53 4.20 -1.58 -6.35
N THR A 54 3.97 -0.83 -5.27
CA THR A 54 3.26 -1.29 -4.08
C THR A 54 1.84 -0.73 -4.12
N LEU A 55 0.84 -1.58 -3.89
CA LEU A 55 -0.54 -1.14 -3.74
C LEU A 55 -0.86 -0.97 -2.25
N LEU A 56 -1.17 0.26 -1.83
CA LEU A 56 -1.69 0.55 -0.51
C LEU A 56 -3.22 0.47 -0.56
N VAL A 57 -3.77 -0.42 0.25
CA VAL A 57 -5.21 -0.70 0.33
C VAL A 57 -5.71 -0.35 1.73
N GLY A 58 -6.68 0.55 1.80
CA GLY A 58 -7.39 0.89 3.02
C GLY A 58 -8.75 0.21 3.08
N SER A 59 -9.17 -0.19 4.28
CA SER A 59 -10.53 -0.66 4.54
C SER A 59 -11.06 -0.05 5.83
N SER A 60 -12.34 0.28 5.85
CA SER A 60 -13.03 0.76 7.05
C SER A 60 -13.50 -0.41 7.94
N ALA A 61 -13.83 -0.11 9.20
CA ALA A 61 -14.43 -1.10 10.08
C ALA A 61 -15.88 -1.46 9.69
N SER A 62 -16.55 -0.61 8.92
CA SER A 62 -17.87 -0.86 8.33
C SER A 62 -17.82 -1.78 7.10
N GLY A 63 -16.63 -2.08 6.58
CA GLY A 63 -16.44 -2.98 5.43
C GLY A 63 -16.25 -2.27 4.09
N ASP A 64 -16.12 -0.95 4.09
CA ASP A 64 -15.82 -0.17 2.88
C ASP A 64 -14.36 -0.35 2.47
N ILE A 65 -14.13 -0.33 1.17
CA ILE A 65 -12.80 -0.32 0.58
C ILE A 65 -12.51 1.10 0.12
N LEU A 66 -11.42 1.68 0.63
CA LEU A 66 -10.97 3.00 0.22
C LEU A 66 -10.30 2.92 -1.16
N PRO A 67 -10.30 4.01 -1.94
CA PRO A 67 -9.55 4.08 -3.19
C PRO A 67 -8.09 3.65 -3.03
N PHE A 68 -7.54 3.00 -4.05
CA PHE A 68 -6.19 2.45 -3.98
C PHE A 68 -5.13 3.49 -4.29
N GLN A 69 -4.03 3.44 -3.53
CA GLN A 69 -2.80 4.14 -3.91
C GLN A 69 -1.78 3.15 -4.49
N ALA A 70 -1.37 3.38 -5.73
CA ALA A 70 -0.28 2.64 -6.38
C ALA A 70 1.02 3.45 -6.30
N VAL A 71 1.98 2.98 -5.51
CA VAL A 71 3.30 3.60 -5.31
C VAL A 71 4.35 2.91 -6.17
N TRP A 72 4.74 3.56 -7.27
CA TRP A 72 5.74 3.05 -8.23
C TRP A 72 7.17 3.26 -7.72
N ALA A 73 8.04 2.27 -7.93
CA ALA A 73 9.38 2.23 -7.34
C ALA A 73 10.34 3.35 -7.83
N GLY A 74 10.06 3.96 -8.98
CA GLY A 74 10.89 5.05 -9.49
C GLY A 74 10.75 6.37 -8.72
N LYS A 75 11.57 7.37 -9.10
CA LYS A 75 11.68 8.67 -8.39
C LYS A 75 11.03 9.85 -9.12
N THR A 76 10.42 9.61 -10.28
CA THR A 76 9.85 10.66 -11.14
C THR A 76 8.52 10.21 -11.75
N GLU A 77 7.74 11.16 -12.28
CA GLU A 77 6.48 10.87 -12.99
C GLU A 77 6.65 9.89 -14.16
N LYS A 78 7.84 9.82 -14.78
CA LYS A 78 8.12 8.85 -15.85
C LYS A 78 8.03 7.40 -15.41
N SER A 79 7.99 7.15 -14.10
CA SER A 79 7.84 5.82 -13.51
C SER A 79 6.37 5.40 -13.40
N LEU A 80 5.44 6.35 -13.53
CA LEU A 80 4.01 6.08 -13.49
C LEU A 80 3.54 5.46 -14.82
N PRO A 81 2.36 4.81 -14.82
CA PRO A 81 1.70 4.42 -16.05
C PRO A 81 1.46 5.63 -16.96
N SER A 82 1.33 5.38 -18.26
CA SER A 82 0.91 6.42 -19.19
C SER A 82 -0.46 6.98 -18.77
N LYS A 83 -0.63 8.30 -18.92
CA LYS A 83 -1.93 8.95 -18.74
C LYS A 83 -2.97 8.44 -19.75
N ASP A 84 -2.50 7.95 -20.89
CA ASP A 84 -3.33 7.37 -21.96
C ASP A 84 -3.45 5.84 -21.86
N ALA A 85 -3.00 5.24 -20.74
CA ALA A 85 -3.12 3.80 -20.56
C ALA A 85 -4.60 3.37 -20.55
N PRO A 86 -4.95 2.23 -21.17
CA PRO A 86 -6.30 1.70 -21.09
C PRO A 86 -6.79 1.60 -19.64
N GLY A 87 -7.97 2.16 -19.35
CA GLY A 87 -8.57 2.16 -18.02
C GLY A 87 -8.07 3.25 -17.06
N MET A 88 -7.10 4.09 -17.46
CA MET A 88 -6.58 5.18 -16.60
C MET A 88 -7.68 6.18 -16.22
N THR A 89 -8.52 6.59 -17.16
CA THR A 89 -9.65 7.51 -16.90
C THR A 89 -10.61 6.93 -15.87
N GLU A 90 -10.99 5.66 -16.01
CA GLU A 90 -11.88 4.98 -15.06
C GLU A 90 -11.23 4.87 -13.68
N ALA A 91 -9.94 4.51 -13.63
CA ALA A 91 -9.20 4.42 -12.37
C ALA A 91 -9.20 5.76 -11.62
N LEU A 92 -8.90 6.86 -12.31
CA LEU A 92 -8.94 8.21 -11.74
C LEU A 92 -10.36 8.61 -11.28
N GLN A 93 -11.39 8.27 -12.05
CA GLN A 93 -12.79 8.50 -11.65
C GLN A 93 -13.19 7.73 -10.39
N ARG A 94 -12.59 6.56 -10.17
CA ARG A 94 -12.76 5.76 -8.95
C ARG A 94 -11.84 6.18 -7.80
N GLY A 95 -11.10 7.28 -7.95
CA GLY A 95 -10.22 7.84 -6.92
C GLY A 95 -8.87 7.14 -6.78
N PHE A 96 -8.43 6.34 -7.77
CA PHE A 96 -7.12 5.70 -7.70
C PHE A 96 -6.02 6.76 -7.72
N HIS A 97 -5.12 6.67 -6.75
CA HIS A 97 -3.98 7.57 -6.65
C HIS A 97 -2.71 6.89 -7.17
N PHE A 98 -2.13 7.44 -8.23
CA PHE A 98 -0.86 6.95 -8.79
C PHE A 98 0.27 7.86 -8.33
N THR A 99 1.22 7.32 -7.58
CA THR A 99 2.39 8.07 -7.10
C THR A 99 3.67 7.26 -7.22
N PHE A 100 4.80 7.88 -6.91
CA PHE A 100 6.13 7.28 -7.03
C PHE A 100 6.96 7.53 -5.76
N ALA A 101 7.86 6.59 -5.47
CA ALA A 101 8.66 6.51 -4.25
C ALA A 101 9.82 7.52 -4.20
N ALA A 102 9.53 8.83 -4.32
CA ALA A 102 10.54 9.87 -4.13
C ALA A 102 10.98 9.99 -2.65
N SER A 103 10.05 9.80 -1.71
CA SER A 103 10.32 9.62 -0.28
C SER A 103 9.12 8.97 0.42
N GLU A 104 9.36 8.28 1.53
CA GLU A 104 8.30 7.65 2.34
C GLU A 104 7.25 8.68 2.79
N LYS A 105 7.72 9.85 3.26
CA LYS A 105 6.87 10.94 3.75
C LYS A 105 5.94 11.50 2.67
N LYS A 106 6.40 11.60 1.42
CA LYS A 106 5.58 12.08 0.29
C LYS A 106 4.37 11.17 0.08
N THR A 107 4.63 9.87 -0.05
CA THR A 107 3.59 8.90 -0.41
C THR A 107 2.52 8.77 0.67
N MET A 108 2.92 8.80 1.95
CA MET A 108 1.97 8.77 3.06
C MET A 108 1.17 10.08 3.17
N LYS A 109 1.83 11.23 2.97
CA LYS A 109 1.14 12.54 2.95
C LYS A 109 0.04 12.55 1.89
N GLU A 110 0.38 12.16 0.66
CA GLU A 110 -0.58 12.09 -0.44
C GLU A 110 -1.72 11.11 -0.15
N TYR A 111 -1.45 9.94 0.44
CA TYR A 111 -2.53 9.03 0.83
C TYR A 111 -3.49 9.65 1.85
N ILE A 112 -2.95 10.38 2.83
CA ILE A 112 -3.78 11.04 3.85
C ILE A 112 -4.62 12.15 3.21
N GLU A 113 -3.99 13.02 2.43
CA GLU A 113 -4.64 14.20 1.84
C GLU A 113 -5.62 13.84 0.72
N ASP A 114 -5.26 12.89 -0.15
CA ASP A 114 -5.99 12.62 -1.39
C ASP A 114 -6.97 11.45 -1.27
N ILE A 115 -6.83 10.58 -0.25
CA ILE A 115 -7.69 9.40 -0.08
C ILE A 115 -8.39 9.41 1.29
N LEU A 116 -7.62 9.46 2.38
CA LEU A 116 -8.19 9.25 3.72
C LEU A 116 -9.07 10.41 4.19
N ILE A 117 -8.60 11.66 4.03
CA ILE A 117 -9.37 12.84 4.43
C ILE A 117 -10.67 12.97 3.64
N PRO A 118 -10.69 12.86 2.29
CA PRO A 118 -11.93 12.87 1.51
C PRO A 118 -12.91 11.80 1.98
N TYR A 119 -12.44 10.56 2.16
CA TYR A 119 -13.28 9.47 2.66
C TYR A 119 -13.92 9.80 4.02
N VAL A 120 -13.15 10.30 4.98
CA VAL A 120 -13.69 10.66 6.31
C VAL A 120 -14.71 11.78 6.20
N LYS A 121 -14.44 12.80 5.39
CA LYS A 121 -15.38 13.92 5.17
C LYS A 121 -16.68 13.46 4.53
N ASP A 122 -16.61 12.56 3.55
CA ASP A 122 -17.79 12.01 2.89
C ASP A 122 -18.66 11.23 3.87
N ILE A 123 -18.05 10.43 4.76
CA ILE A 123 -18.78 9.72 5.82
C ILE A 123 -19.48 10.71 6.78
N ILE A 124 -18.75 11.71 7.29
CA ILE A 124 -19.31 12.72 8.20
C ILE A 124 -20.47 13.48 7.52
N ALA A 125 -20.27 13.92 6.28
CA ALA A 125 -21.30 14.63 5.54
C ALA A 125 -22.54 13.77 5.22
N SER A 126 -22.38 12.45 5.12
CA SER A 126 -23.47 11.52 4.81
C SER A 126 -24.30 11.08 6.02
N ASP A 127 -23.76 11.21 7.23
CA ASP A 127 -24.42 10.78 8.48
C ASP A 127 -24.78 12.00 9.34
N PRO A 128 -26.07 12.43 9.36
CA PRO A 128 -26.51 13.57 10.15
C PRO A 128 -26.39 13.36 11.67
N GLY A 129 -26.04 12.16 12.13
CA GLY A 129 -25.75 11.86 13.53
C GLY A 129 -24.31 12.14 13.96
N LEU A 130 -23.42 12.54 13.04
CA LEU A 130 -22.02 12.87 13.33
C LEU A 130 -21.82 14.39 13.36
N ASP A 131 -20.96 14.83 14.28
CA ASP A 131 -20.52 16.23 14.33
C ASP A 131 -19.53 16.55 13.21
N ASP A 132 -19.52 17.79 12.71
CA ASP A 132 -18.64 18.24 11.63
C ASP A 132 -17.13 18.10 11.98
N ASP A 133 -16.79 18.11 13.27
CA ASP A 133 -15.42 17.95 13.79
C ASP A 133 -15.11 16.53 14.28
N GLN A 134 -15.98 15.56 13.96
CA GLN A 134 -15.83 14.17 14.34
C GLN A 134 -14.47 13.62 13.91
N LYS A 135 -13.80 12.93 14.83
CA LYS A 135 -12.45 12.39 14.62
C LYS A 135 -12.49 10.98 14.07
N ALA A 136 -11.56 10.68 13.17
CA ALA A 136 -11.28 9.33 12.69
C ALA A 136 -9.99 8.75 13.32
N VAL A 137 -9.99 7.43 13.51
CA VAL A 137 -8.81 6.66 13.93
C VAL A 137 -8.31 5.88 12.72
N PHE A 138 -7.03 6.07 12.38
CA PHE A 138 -6.39 5.35 11.28
C PHE A 138 -5.37 4.36 11.83
N TYR A 139 -5.61 3.08 11.53
CA TYR A 139 -4.72 1.98 11.86
C TYR A 139 -3.81 1.70 10.66
N ILE A 140 -2.51 1.94 10.81
CA ILE A 140 -1.52 1.65 9.77
C ILE A 140 -0.45 0.69 10.28
N GLY A 141 -0.05 -0.23 9.41
CA GLY A 141 0.98 -1.24 9.70
C GLY A 141 2.42 -0.78 9.54
N VAL A 142 2.70 0.49 9.19
CA VAL A 142 4.05 1.00 8.87
C VAL A 142 4.13 2.54 9.11
N TYR A 143 5.29 3.00 9.61
CA TYR A 143 5.85 4.35 9.92
C TYR A 143 4.92 5.58 10.13
N PRO A 144 5.19 6.43 11.15
CA PRO A 144 4.26 7.49 11.57
C PRO A 144 4.32 8.76 10.71
N VAL A 145 3.16 9.29 10.29
CA VAL A 145 3.05 10.65 9.72
C VAL A 145 1.65 11.29 9.96
N HIS A 146 1.68 12.59 10.33
CA HIS A 146 0.64 13.65 10.33
C HIS A 146 -0.31 13.87 11.55
N PRO A 147 -0.61 15.17 11.89
CA PRO A 147 -1.59 15.59 12.88
C PRO A 147 -3.00 15.84 12.27
N GLY A 148 -4.05 15.51 13.03
CA GLY A 148 -5.48 15.65 12.65
C GLY A 148 -6.24 14.32 12.62
N ILE A 149 -5.50 13.22 12.55
CA ILE A 149 -5.99 11.83 12.62
C ILE A 149 -5.31 11.19 13.83
N ILE A 150 -6.06 10.44 14.63
CA ILE A 150 -5.42 9.66 15.71
C ILE A 150 -4.76 8.45 15.05
N LEU A 151 -3.45 8.52 14.91
CA LEU A 151 -2.65 7.44 14.35
C LEU A 151 -2.34 6.41 15.43
N ILE A 152 -2.83 5.18 15.23
CA ILE A 152 -2.48 4.06 16.10
C ILE A 152 -1.56 3.13 15.33
N PHE A 153 -0.27 3.18 15.67
CA PHE A 153 0.70 2.24 15.13
C PHE A 153 0.48 0.86 15.74
N VAL A 154 0.32 -0.14 14.86
CA VAL A 154 0.29 -1.54 15.25
C VAL A 154 1.44 -2.24 14.53
N PRO A 155 2.41 -2.85 15.25
CA PRO A 155 3.49 -3.60 14.63
C PRO A 155 2.96 -4.62 13.61
N ALA A 156 3.70 -4.81 12.52
CA ALA A 156 3.38 -5.80 11.49
C ALA A 156 3.02 -7.17 12.13
N ASN A 157 1.99 -7.83 11.58
CA ASN A 157 1.43 -9.10 12.07
C ASN A 157 0.74 -9.08 13.46
N CYS A 158 0.65 -7.93 14.14
CA CYS A 158 -0.11 -7.82 15.40
C CYS A 158 -1.57 -7.37 15.20
N MET A 159 -1.95 -6.99 13.97
CA MET A 159 -3.26 -6.42 13.65
C MET A 159 -4.43 -7.34 14.07
N GLY A 160 -4.36 -8.64 13.75
CA GLY A 160 -5.39 -9.61 14.16
C GLY A 160 -5.50 -9.84 15.68
N LYS A 161 -4.46 -9.51 16.46
CA LYS A 161 -4.51 -9.57 17.94
C LYS A 161 -5.22 -8.35 18.54
N VAL A 162 -5.14 -7.19 17.88
CA VAL A 162 -5.88 -5.98 18.26
C VAL A 162 -7.37 -6.19 18.03
N TYR A 163 -7.77 -6.65 16.85
CA TYR A 163 -9.20 -6.91 16.54
C TYR A 163 -9.85 -7.97 17.45
N ARG A 164 -9.09 -8.92 18.00
CA ARG A 164 -9.61 -9.95 18.92
C ARG A 164 -9.89 -9.44 20.33
N LYS A 165 -9.25 -8.33 20.75
CA LYS A 165 -9.66 -7.63 21.97
C LYS A 165 -10.87 -6.77 21.59
N ARG A 166 -12.08 -7.31 21.75
CA ARG A 166 -13.32 -6.53 21.61
C ARG A 166 -13.17 -5.20 22.35
N ILE A 167 -13.48 -4.08 21.68
CA ILE A 167 -13.88 -2.85 22.37
C ILE A 167 -15.21 -3.16 23.04
N GLN A 168 -15.16 -3.78 24.23
CA GLN A 168 -16.30 -3.81 25.12
C GLN A 168 -16.45 -2.38 25.63
N SER A 169 -17.50 -1.70 25.17
CA SER A 169 -18.12 -0.50 25.75
C SER A 169 -17.26 0.23 26.79
N VAL A 170 -16.59 1.31 26.39
CA VAL A 170 -16.01 2.26 27.35
C VAL A 170 -17.13 3.16 27.88
N GLY A 171 -18.07 2.55 28.59
CA GLY A 171 -18.97 3.22 29.53
C GLY A 171 -18.33 3.09 30.90
N GLY A 172 -17.42 4.01 31.23
CA GLY A 172 -16.70 4.01 32.49
C GLY A 172 -16.47 5.46 32.91
N VAL A 173 -17.37 5.93 33.76
CA VAL A 173 -17.29 7.20 34.49
C VAL A 173 -15.91 7.31 35.15
N PHE A 174 -15.15 8.35 34.80
CA PHE A 174 -14.02 8.78 35.61
C PHE A 174 -14.56 9.68 36.71
N ASP A 175 -14.82 9.10 37.88
CA ASP A 175 -14.97 9.88 39.11
C ASP A 175 -13.59 10.14 39.71
N LYS A 176 -13.30 11.45 39.82
CA LYS A 176 -12.31 12.21 40.63
C LYS A 176 -10.89 11.66 40.81
#